data_AF-A0A9D1QNE5-F1
#
_entry.id   AF-A0A9D1QNE5-F1
#
_cell.length_a   1.000
_cell.length_b   1.000
_cell.length_c   1.000
_cell.angle_alpha   90.00
_cell.angle_beta   90.00
_cell.angle_gamma   90.00
#
_symmetry.space_group_name_H-M   'P 1'
#
loop_
_entity.id
_entity.type
_entity.pdbx_description
1 polymer ?
#
loop_
_entity_poly.entity_id
_entity_poly.type
_entity_poly.pdbx_seq_one_letter_code
_entity_poly.pdbx_strand_id
1 'polypeptide(L)'
;MLKMESLFNDASSIILVSATALWVEQGDLNYRVIFLRFLLSAFGGILVGIVVALLMINFRQGLQRLNLWAANAQNMLFLVTPFFVYFVAEKLEVSGIIAVVCAGLMQNSESANCRFVHPRQFHNGMVTINMVREMLNNIVFVILGILIVRILRTDLLHSTVG
;
A
#
# COMPACT_ATOMS: atom_id res chain seq x y z
N MET A 1 -5.36 22.40 4.73
CA MET A 1 -3.99 22.39 5.28
C MET A 1 -3.59 21.00 5.77
N LEU A 2 -4.31 20.37 6.71
CA LEU A 2 -3.98 19.03 7.26
C LEU A 2 -3.74 17.92 6.21
N LYS A 3 -4.50 17.89 5.10
CA LYS A 3 -4.35 16.86 4.05
C LYS A 3 -3.07 17.01 3.21
N MET A 4 -2.55 18.24 3.05
CA MET A 4 -1.27 18.46 2.38
C MET A 4 -0.10 18.08 3.28
N GLU A 5 -0.19 18.37 4.57
CA GLU A 5 0.81 18.02 5.57
C GLU A 5 0.95 16.49 5.72
N SER A 6 -0.17 15.77 5.81
CA SER A 6 -0.18 14.30 5.86
C SER A 6 0.42 13.67 4.59
N LEU A 7 0.18 14.25 3.41
CA LEU A 7 0.75 13.74 2.16
C LEU A 7 2.27 13.92 2.11
N PHE A 8 2.76 15.08 2.57
CA PHE A 8 4.20 15.34 2.70
C PHE A 8 4.85 14.41 3.74
N ASN A 9 4.15 14.12 4.83
CA ASN A 9 4.62 13.21 5.87
C ASN A 9 4.81 11.78 5.34
N ASP A 10 3.82 11.24 4.62
CA ASP A 10 3.91 9.89 4.04
C ASP A 10 5.04 9.81 2.99
N ALA A 11 5.18 10.82 2.14
CA ALA A 11 6.25 10.88 1.15
C ALA A 11 7.65 10.92 1.80
N SER A 12 7.81 11.73 2.85
CA SER A 12 9.08 11.84 3.58
C SER A 12 9.43 10.54 4.29
N SER A 13 8.43 9.86 4.87
CA SER A 13 8.59 8.57 5.52
C SER A 13 9.14 7.51 4.57
N ILE A 14 8.59 7.42 3.35
CA ILE A 14 9.04 6.46 2.34
C ILE A 14 10.49 6.75 1.90
N ILE A 15 10.83 8.03 1.72
CA ILE A 15 12.20 8.44 1.36
C ILE A 15 13.18 8.06 2.46
N LEU A 16 12.84 8.32 3.74
CA LEU A 16 13.67 7.95 4.89
C LEU A 16 13.86 6.43 5.00
N VAL A 17 12.78 5.65 4.85
CA VAL A 17 12.87 4.18 4.86
C VAL A 17 13.76 3.66 3.73
N SER A 18 13.63 4.22 2.52
CA SER A 18 14.46 3.85 1.37
C SER A 18 15.95 4.18 1.59
N ALA A 19 16.22 5.34 2.21
CA ALA A 19 17.58 5.74 2.57
C ALA A 19 18.18 4.82 3.63
N THR A 20 17.42 4.46 4.66
CA THR A 20 17.85 3.53 5.72
C THR A 20 18.13 2.14 5.16
N ALA A 21 17.28 1.62 4.26
CA ALA A 21 17.49 0.31 3.65
C ALA A 21 18.80 0.25 2.84
N LEU A 22 19.04 1.26 2.01
CA LEU A 22 20.28 1.34 1.22
C LEU A 22 21.52 1.53 2.10
N TRP A 23 21.39 2.29 3.20
CA TRP A 23 22.47 2.46 4.16
C TRP A 23 22.84 1.15 4.86
N VAL A 24 21.84 0.36 5.28
CA VAL A 24 22.07 -0.96 5.91
C VAL A 24 22.77 -1.92 4.95
N GLU A 25 22.47 -1.85 3.64
CA GLU A 25 23.13 -2.70 2.64
C GLU A 25 24.55 -2.24 2.28
N GLN A 26 24.77 -0.93 2.13
CA GLN A 26 25.99 -0.39 1.51
C GLN A 26 26.96 0.27 2.51
N GLY A 27 26.52 0.59 3.73
CA GLY A 27 27.31 1.27 4.76
C GLY A 27 27.55 2.77 4.50
N ASP A 28 27.48 3.23 3.25
CA ASP A 28 27.68 4.62 2.85
C ASP A 28 26.39 5.32 2.40
N LEU A 29 26.25 6.59 2.78
CA LEU A 29 25.12 7.45 2.42
C LEU A 29 25.42 8.27 1.17
N ASN A 30 25.23 7.68 0.00
CA ASN A 30 25.22 8.45 -1.24
C ASN A 30 23.80 8.97 -1.55
N TYR A 31 23.50 10.17 -1.07
CA TYR A 31 22.19 10.82 -1.24
C TYR A 31 21.72 10.87 -2.69
N ARG A 32 22.65 11.06 -3.65
CA ARG A 32 22.34 11.13 -5.08
C ARG A 32 21.87 9.77 -5.60
N VAL A 33 22.54 8.69 -5.22
CA VAL A 33 22.20 7.33 -5.62
C VAL A 33 20.89 6.89 -4.99
N ILE A 34 20.69 7.18 -3.70
CA ILE A 34 19.44 6.90 -2.99
C ILE A 34 18.26 7.59 -3.68
N PHE A 35 18.40 8.88 -3.97
CA PHE A 35 17.37 9.65 -4.65
C PHE A 35 17.06 9.11 -6.05
N LEU A 36 18.08 8.77 -6.84
CA LEU A 36 17.88 8.25 -8.20
C LEU A 36 17.21 6.87 -8.20
N ARG A 37 17.65 5.97 -7.32
CA ARG A 37 17.06 4.62 -7.14
C ARG A 37 15.61 4.71 -6.68
N PHE A 38 15.34 5.60 -5.73
CA PHE A 38 13.97 5.88 -5.30
C PHE A 38 13.12 6.36 -6.47
N LEU A 39 13.60 7.30 -7.28
CA LEU A 39 12.85 7.84 -8.41
C LEU A 39 12.55 6.78 -9.48
N LEU A 40 13.54 5.94 -9.79
CA LEU A 40 13.38 4.83 -10.74
C LEU A 40 12.38 3.79 -10.23
N SER A 41 12.51 3.38 -8.96
CA SER A 41 11.61 2.43 -8.30
C SER A 41 10.18 2.98 -8.20
N ALA A 42 10.03 4.28 -7.91
CA ALA A 42 8.74 4.95 -7.87
C ALA A 42 8.08 4.99 -9.25
N PHE A 43 8.82 5.40 -10.29
CA PHE A 43 8.29 5.48 -11.64
C PHE A 43 7.92 4.10 -12.19
N GLY A 44 8.76 3.09 -11.93
CA GLY A 44 8.45 1.70 -12.24
C GLY A 44 7.21 1.20 -11.51
N GLY A 45 7.06 1.56 -10.23
CA GLY A 45 5.86 1.25 -9.44
C GLY A 45 4.59 1.86 -10.05
N ILE A 46 4.65 3.12 -10.50
CA ILE A 46 3.53 3.77 -11.19
C ILE A 46 3.12 2.98 -12.45
N LEU A 47 4.09 2.66 -13.32
CA LEU A 47 3.83 1.93 -14.56
C LEU A 47 3.23 0.54 -14.30
N VAL A 48 3.83 -0.22 -13.38
CA VAL A 48 3.33 -1.55 -13.00
C VAL A 48 1.94 -1.46 -12.38
N GLY A 49 1.71 -0.49 -11.49
CA GLY A 49 0.42 -0.26 -10.87
C GLY A 49 -0.69 0.01 -11.89
N ILE A 50 -0.42 0.84 -12.90
CA ILE A 50 -1.35 1.13 -14.00
C ILE A 50 -1.61 -0.15 -14.82
N VAL A 51 -0.56 -0.85 -15.26
CA VAL A 51 -0.71 -2.05 -16.10
C VAL A 51 -1.50 -3.13 -15.37
N VAL A 52 -1.14 -3.46 -14.13
CA VAL A 52 -1.82 -4.50 -13.36
C VAL A 52 -3.27 -4.09 -13.06
N ALA A 53 -3.53 -2.83 -12.75
CA ALA A 53 -4.90 -2.37 -12.53
C ALA A 53 -5.77 -2.49 -13.79
N LEU A 54 -5.24 -2.16 -14.98
CA LEU A 54 -5.94 -2.37 -16.26
C LEU A 54 -6.27 -3.85 -16.46
N LEU A 55 -5.29 -4.74 -16.23
CA LEU A 55 -5.51 -6.19 -16.32
C LEU A 55 -6.60 -6.67 -15.36
N MET A 56 -6.60 -6.20 -14.12
CA MET A 56 -7.62 -6.59 -13.13
C MET A 56 -9.00 -6.03 -13.44
N ILE A 57 -9.10 -4.82 -14.00
CA ILE A 57 -10.37 -4.25 -14.47
C ILE A 57 -10.92 -5.11 -15.62
N ASN A 58 -10.10 -5.40 -16.64
CA ASN A 58 -10.50 -6.25 -17.76
C ASN A 58 -10.89 -7.65 -17.31
N PHE A 59 -10.11 -8.24 -16.40
CA PHE A 59 -10.41 -9.54 -15.81
C PHE A 59 -11.78 -9.54 -15.15
N ARG A 60 -12.07 -8.55 -14.28
CA ARG A 60 -13.40 -8.40 -13.66
C ARG A 60 -14.50 -8.24 -14.72
N GLN A 61 -14.35 -7.36 -15.70
CA GLN A 61 -15.38 -7.17 -16.73
C GLN A 61 -15.65 -8.45 -17.55
N GLY A 62 -14.63 -9.24 -17.88
CA GLY A 62 -14.81 -10.50 -18.60
C GLY A 62 -15.58 -11.54 -17.78
N LEU A 63 -15.27 -11.58 -16.49
CA LEU A 63 -15.89 -12.46 -15.51
C LEU A 63 -17.41 -12.11 -15.38
N GLN A 64 -17.79 -10.82 -15.41
CA GLN A 64 -19.21 -10.38 -15.40
C GLN A 64 -20.00 -11.00 -16.55
N ARG A 65 -19.42 -10.95 -17.75
CA ARG A 65 -20.07 -11.40 -18.98
C ARG A 65 -20.36 -12.91 -18.97
N LEU A 66 -19.60 -13.68 -18.18
CA LEU A 66 -19.74 -15.12 -18.07
C LEU A 66 -20.77 -15.56 -17.02
N ASN A 67 -21.44 -14.63 -16.31
CA ASN A 67 -22.42 -14.93 -15.24
C ASN A 67 -21.89 -15.83 -14.10
N LEU A 68 -20.57 -16.00 -13.97
CA LEU A 68 -19.91 -16.77 -12.90
C LEU A 68 -19.84 -16.00 -11.57
N TRP A 69 -20.75 -15.04 -11.36
CA TRP A 69 -20.55 -13.90 -10.47
C TRP A 69 -21.34 -14.00 -9.17
N ALA A 70 -20.70 -14.55 -8.13
CA ALA A 70 -21.18 -14.47 -6.76
C ALA A 70 -20.65 -13.20 -6.07
N ALA A 71 -21.52 -12.46 -5.36
CA ALA A 71 -21.16 -11.23 -4.64
C ALA A 71 -19.98 -11.42 -3.65
N ASN A 72 -19.83 -12.62 -3.10
CA ASN A 72 -18.72 -12.96 -2.19
C ASN A 72 -17.36 -12.99 -2.90
N ALA A 73 -17.31 -13.42 -4.16
CA ALA A 73 -16.08 -13.49 -4.95
C ALA A 73 -15.53 -12.09 -5.28
N GLN A 74 -16.41 -11.10 -5.46
CA GLN A 74 -16.01 -9.72 -5.72
C GLN A 74 -15.29 -9.10 -4.51
N ASN A 75 -15.79 -9.35 -3.29
CA ASN A 75 -15.17 -8.84 -2.07
C ASN A 75 -13.80 -9.49 -1.82
N MET A 76 -13.70 -10.82 -2.03
CA MET A 76 -12.41 -11.53 -1.93
C MET A 76 -11.40 -11.02 -2.94
N LEU A 77 -11.80 -10.83 -4.21
CA LEU A 77 -10.90 -10.32 -5.24
C LEU A 77 -10.41 -8.91 -4.90
N PHE A 78 -11.27 -8.05 -4.37
CA PHE A 78 -10.88 -6.70 -3.94
C PHE A 78 -9.90 -6.72 -2.77
N LEU A 79 -10.06 -7.65 -1.81
CA LEU A 79 -9.11 -7.85 -0.70
C LEU A 79 -7.77 -8.39 -1.17
N VAL A 80 -7.75 -9.31 -2.15
CA VAL A 80 -6.52 -9.94 -2.66
C VAL A 80 -5.75 -9.02 -3.63
N THR A 81 -6.46 -8.15 -4.35
CA THR A 81 -5.90 -7.20 -5.33
C THR A 81 -4.65 -6.44 -4.82
N PRO A 82 -4.67 -5.74 -3.67
CA PRO A 82 -3.50 -5.00 -3.21
C PRO A 82 -2.28 -5.91 -2.95
N PHE A 83 -2.49 -7.13 -2.43
CA PHE A 83 -1.39 -8.07 -2.20
C PHE A 83 -0.80 -8.58 -3.52
N PHE A 84 -1.65 -8.87 -4.49
CA PHE A 84 -1.21 -9.31 -5.81
C PHE A 84 -0.40 -8.23 -6.53
N VAL A 85 -0.89 -6.98 -6.55
CA VAL A 85 -0.19 -5.84 -7.16
C VAL A 85 1.16 -5.61 -6.47
N TYR A 86 1.19 -5.64 -5.13
CA TYR A 86 2.42 -5.50 -4.37
C TYR A 86 3.45 -6.56 -4.76
N PHE A 87 3.05 -7.84 -4.78
CA PHE A 87 3.95 -8.94 -5.07
C PHE A 87 4.53 -8.88 -6.49
N VAL A 88 3.70 -8.53 -7.49
CA VAL A 88 4.15 -8.37 -8.88
C VAL A 88 5.17 -7.24 -8.99
N ALA A 89 4.94 -6.11 -8.31
CA ALA A 89 5.85 -4.98 -8.33
C ALA A 89 7.19 -5.30 -7.64
N GLU A 90 7.19 -5.98 -6.49
CA GLU A 90 8.40 -6.44 -5.82
C GLU A 90 9.22 -7.41 -6.69
N LYS A 91 8.55 -8.32 -7.41
CA LYS A 91 9.24 -9.22 -8.36
C LYS A 91 9.91 -8.49 -9.53
N LEU A 92 9.47 -7.28 -9.83
CA LEU A 92 10.05 -6.41 -10.86
C LEU A 92 11.05 -5.40 -10.28
N GLU A 93 11.40 -5.52 -8.99
CA GLU A 93 12.32 -4.63 -8.28
C GLU A 93 11.88 -3.15 -8.28
N VAL A 94 10.57 -2.91 -8.35
CA VAL A 94 9.97 -1.57 -8.28
C VAL A 94 9.11 -1.42 -7.03
N SER A 95 8.73 -0.19 -6.69
CA SER A 95 8.04 0.09 -5.43
C SER A 95 6.64 -0.54 -5.41
N GLY A 96 6.48 -1.61 -4.62
CA GLY A 96 5.19 -2.29 -4.44
C GLY A 96 4.13 -1.41 -3.80
N ILE A 97 4.52 -0.56 -2.85
CA ILE A 97 3.61 0.39 -2.18
C ILE A 97 3.04 1.38 -3.20
N ILE A 98 3.89 2.00 -4.02
CA ILE A 98 3.47 2.95 -5.05
C ILE A 98 2.61 2.26 -6.11
N ALA A 99 2.96 1.04 -6.52
CA ALA A 99 2.16 0.26 -7.45
C ALA A 99 0.74 -0.01 -6.92
N VAL A 100 0.60 -0.40 -5.65
CA VAL A 100 -0.70 -0.60 -5.00
C VAL A 100 -1.51 0.68 -4.92
N VAL A 101 -0.88 1.80 -4.55
CA VAL A 101 -1.54 3.11 -4.47
C VAL A 101 -2.04 3.54 -5.86
N CYS A 102 -1.19 3.47 -6.90
CA CYS A 102 -1.58 3.79 -8.27
C CYS A 102 -2.71 2.88 -8.77
N ALA A 103 -2.61 1.57 -8.51
CA ALA A 103 -3.65 0.61 -8.89
C ALA A 103 -4.99 0.90 -8.18
N GLY A 104 -4.94 1.29 -6.91
CA GLY A 104 -6.10 1.68 -6.11
C GLY A 104 -6.73 2.99 -6.57
N LEU A 105 -5.93 4.00 -6.90
CA LEU A 105 -6.41 5.26 -7.47
C LEU A 105 -7.13 5.04 -8.80
N MET A 106 -6.57 4.20 -9.67
CA MET A 106 -7.17 3.89 -10.97
C MET A 106 -8.49 3.12 -10.81
N GLN A 107 -8.54 2.12 -9.92
CA GLN A 107 -9.78 1.40 -9.61
C GLN A 107 -10.85 2.27 -8.95
N ASN A 108 -10.45 3.25 -8.14
CA ASN A 108 -11.37 4.22 -7.55
C ASN A 108 -11.91 5.20 -8.61
N SER A 109 -11.05 5.66 -9.53
CA SER A 109 -11.46 6.52 -10.64
C SER A 109 -12.50 5.85 -11.55
N GLU A 110 -12.36 4.56 -11.82
CA GLU A 110 -13.38 3.75 -12.53
C GLU A 110 -14.67 3.61 -11.71
N SER A 111 -14.54 3.40 -10.40
CA SER A 111 -15.71 3.26 -9.52
C SER A 111 -16.50 4.56 -9.36
N ALA A 112 -15.87 5.73 -9.54
CA ALA A 112 -16.54 7.02 -9.55
C ALA A 112 -17.56 7.14 -10.71
N ASN A 113 -17.30 6.49 -11.84
CA ASN A 113 -18.25 6.39 -12.96
C ASN A 113 -19.41 5.40 -12.68
N CYS A 114 -19.16 4.33 -11.92
CA CYS A 114 -20.18 3.33 -11.55
C CYS A 114 -21.09 3.73 -10.38
N ARG A 115 -20.80 4.84 -9.68
CA ARG A 115 -21.53 5.32 -8.49
C ARG A 115 -23.04 5.53 -8.72
N PHE A 116 -23.46 5.69 -9.97
CA PHE A 116 -24.84 5.95 -10.35
C PHE A 116 -25.68 4.71 -10.70
N VAL A 117 -25.06 3.51 -10.77
CA VAL A 117 -25.75 2.29 -11.27
C VAL A 117 -26.20 1.35 -10.13
N HIS A 118 -25.44 1.21 -9.03
CA HIS A 118 -25.80 0.35 -7.89
C HIS A 118 -25.37 0.93 -6.50
N PRO A 119 -26.20 1.77 -5.86
CA PRO A 119 -25.83 2.51 -4.64
C PRO A 119 -25.55 1.65 -3.39
N ARG A 120 -26.28 0.54 -3.19
CA ARG A 120 -26.18 -0.30 -1.98
C ARG A 120 -24.92 -1.16 -1.92
N GLN A 121 -24.48 -1.74 -3.05
CA GLN A 121 -23.26 -2.55 -3.12
C GLN A 121 -21.98 -1.71 -2.97
N PHE A 122 -21.98 -0.50 -3.52
CA PHE A 122 -20.87 0.45 -3.36
C PHE A 122 -20.71 0.89 -1.89
N HIS A 123 -21.82 1.17 -1.21
CA HIS A 123 -21.82 1.55 0.21
C HIS A 123 -21.29 0.43 1.12
N ASN A 124 -21.79 -0.80 0.95
CA ASN A 124 -21.34 -1.94 1.76
C ASN A 124 -19.85 -2.26 1.55
N GLY A 125 -19.36 -2.19 0.30
CA GLY A 125 -17.94 -2.38 0.00
C GLY A 125 -17.05 -1.32 0.67
N MET A 126 -17.46 -0.04 0.65
CA MET A 126 -16.74 1.04 1.35
C MET A 126 -16.71 0.84 2.87
N VAL A 127 -17.83 0.41 3.47
CA VAL A 127 -17.90 0.14 4.91
C VAL A 127 -16.95 -1.00 5.28
N THR A 128 -16.90 -2.09 4.51
CA THR A 128 -15.96 -3.20 4.75
C THR A 128 -14.50 -2.75 4.64
N ILE A 129 -14.14 -1.96 3.61
CA ILE A 129 -12.77 -1.47 3.43
C ILE A 129 -12.37 -0.52 4.56
N ASN A 130 -13.28 0.33 5.01
CA ASN A 130 -13.01 1.24 6.13
C ASN A 130 -12.83 0.47 7.43
N MET A 131 -13.66 -0.53 7.71
CA MET A 131 -13.46 -1.43 8.85
C MET A 131 -12.10 -2.13 8.79
N VAL A 132 -11.73 -2.71 7.64
CA VAL A 132 -10.41 -3.36 7.48
C VAL A 132 -9.28 -2.37 7.67
N ARG A 133 -9.38 -1.14 7.11
CA ARG A 133 -8.39 -0.08 7.31
C ARG A 133 -8.24 0.29 8.79
N GLU A 134 -9.34 0.45 9.50
CA GLU A 134 -9.35 0.77 10.93
C GLU A 134 -8.73 -0.37 11.76
N MET A 135 -9.08 -1.62 11.46
CA MET A 135 -8.48 -2.79 12.11
C MET A 135 -6.97 -2.85 11.88
N LEU A 136 -6.50 -2.67 10.64
CA LEU A 136 -5.07 -2.65 10.33
C LEU A 136 -4.35 -1.51 11.05
N ASN A 137 -4.96 -0.32 11.09
CA ASN A 137 -4.40 0.82 11.82
C ASN A 137 -4.28 0.55 13.32
N ASN A 138 -5.31 -0.05 13.93
CA ASN A 138 -5.28 -0.45 15.34
C ASN A 138 -4.19 -1.50 15.60
N ILE A 139 -4.02 -2.47 14.71
CA ILE A 139 -2.95 -3.47 14.81
C ILE A 139 -1.57 -2.81 14.75
N VAL A 140 -1.34 -1.89 13.81
CA VAL A 140 -0.06 -1.14 13.70
C VAL A 140 0.22 -0.38 14.99
N PHE A 141 -0.79 0.29 15.56
CA PHE A 141 -0.64 1.03 16.80
C PHE A 141 -0.29 0.13 17.98
N VAL A 142 -0.94 -1.04 18.09
CA VAL A 142 -0.63 -2.05 19.12
C VAL A 142 0.80 -2.57 18.96
N ILE A 143 1.22 -2.91 17.74
CA ILE A 143 2.58 -3.38 17.46
C ILE A 143 3.60 -2.30 17.85
N LEU A 144 3.38 -1.05 17.45
CA LEU A 144 4.25 0.07 17.80
C LEU A 144 4.35 0.27 19.31
N GLY A 145 3.23 0.21 20.03
CA GLY A 145 3.20 0.28 21.48
C GLY A 145 4.02 -0.82 22.15
N ILE A 146 3.89 -2.07 21.67
CA ILE A 146 4.70 -3.20 22.16
C ILE A 146 6.19 -2.97 21.84
N LEU A 147 6.50 -2.47 20.65
CA LEU A 147 7.89 -2.22 20.22
C LEU A 147 8.55 -1.17 21.11
N ILE A 148 7.86 -0.06 21.40
CA ILE A 148 8.35 1.01 22.29
C ILE A 148 8.63 0.46 23.68
N VAL A 149 7.69 -0.30 24.27
CA VAL A 149 7.88 -0.91 25.60
C VAL A 149 9.06 -1.88 25.60
N ARG A 150 9.23 -2.65 24.52
CA ARG A 150 10.34 -3.60 24.37
C ARG A 150 11.68 -2.87 24.32
N ILE A 151 11.81 -1.85 23.48
CA ILE A 151 13.03 -1.05 23.34
C ILE A 151 13.40 -0.39 24.67
N LEU A 152 12.45 0.29 25.31
CA LEU A 152 12.68 0.93 26.62
C LEU A 152 13.12 -0.08 27.69
N ARG A 153 12.52 -1.28 27.73
CA ARG A 153 12.95 -2.31 28.68
C ARG A 153 14.35 -2.81 28.37
N THR A 154 14.69 -3.05 27.10
CA THR A 154 16.02 -3.49 26.70
C THR A 154 17.10 -2.46 27.05
N ASP A 155 16.83 -1.18 26.84
CA ASP A 155 17.76 -0.09 27.16
C ASP A 155 17.96 0.08 28.68
N LEU A 156 16.88 -0.02 29.47
CA LEU A 156 16.95 0.04 30.94
C LEU A 156 17.71 -1.15 31.57
N LEU A 157 17.64 -2.31 30.93
CA LEU A 157 18.41 -3.49 31.35
C LEU A 157 19.90 -3.38 30.98
N HIS A 158 20.24 -2.68 29.90
CA HIS A 158 21.64 -2.40 29.55
C HIS A 158 22.25 -1.26 30.39
N SER A 159 21.47 -0.27 30.82
CA SER A 159 21.96 0.86 31.64
C SER A 159 22.19 0.52 33.13
N THR A 160 21.75 -0.64 33.60
CA THR A 160 21.93 -1.08 35.01
C THR A 160 23.09 -2.07 35.20
N VAL A 161 23.77 -2.46 34.11
CA VAL A 161 24.87 -3.45 34.11
C VAL A 161 26.23 -2.81 33.70
N GLY A 162 26.27 -1.49 33.46
CA GLY A 162 27.51 -0.71 33.26
C GLY A 162 27.75 0.25 34.41
#